data_AF-A0A2Z6LMU7-F1
#
_entry.id   AF-A0A2Z6LMU7-F1
#
_cell.length_a   1.000
_cell.length_b   1.000
_cell.length_c   1.000
_cell.angle_alpha   90.00
_cell.angle_beta   90.00
_cell.angle_gamma   90.00
#
_symmetry.space_group_name_H-M   'P 1'
#
loop_
_entity.id
_entity.type
_entity.pdbx_description
1 polymer ?
#
loop_
_entity_poly.entity_id
_entity_poly.type
_entity_poly.pdbx_seq_one_letter_code
_entity_poly.pdbx_strand_id
1 'polypeptide(L)'
;MQVVTSTGYEGHKGCIAIGRLEAGVLEKGMEVKVCTSEDSCRYARVSELYAYEKLFRVPVERVEAGDICAVCGKSDIHIGEKIADKVTGKALPSIKVEEPTVKMVFSINTSPFVVCEGKYVTSRNLRDKFYRELERNLAMKVEDGETADILTVSGCGTLHITILIENICKSFNFSL
;
A
#
# COMPACT_ATOMS: atom_id res chain seq x y z
N MET A 1 1.94 -15.57 7.76
CA MET A 1 2.28 -14.13 7.91
C MET A 1 1.02 -13.36 8.27
N GLN A 2 1.04 -12.53 9.32
CA GLN A 2 -0.19 -11.93 9.86
C GLN A 2 -0.73 -10.84 8.96
N VAL A 3 0.12 -9.86 8.61
CA VAL A 3 -0.28 -8.71 7.80
C VAL A 3 0.93 -8.19 7.03
N VAL A 4 0.69 -7.93 5.76
CA VAL A 4 1.64 -7.20 4.91
C VAL A 4 1.62 -5.74 5.36
N THR A 5 2.71 -5.31 5.97
CA THR A 5 2.86 -4.01 6.62
C THR A 5 3.34 -2.94 5.64
N SER A 6 4.13 -3.34 4.65
CA SER A 6 4.59 -2.44 3.59
C SER A 6 4.79 -3.23 2.31
N THR A 7 4.37 -2.63 1.20
CA THR A 7 4.62 -3.12 -0.14
C THR A 7 5.67 -2.22 -0.80
N GLY A 8 6.73 -2.83 -1.31
CA GLY A 8 7.70 -2.20 -2.20
C GLY A 8 7.49 -2.68 -3.63
N TYR A 9 7.88 -1.88 -4.61
CA TYR A 9 7.92 -2.32 -6.00
C TYR A 9 9.36 -2.20 -6.51
N GLU A 10 9.95 -3.31 -6.92
CA GLU A 10 11.28 -3.34 -7.53
C GLU A 10 11.16 -3.94 -8.93
N GLY A 11 11.53 -3.16 -9.97
CA GLY A 11 11.21 -3.46 -11.37
C GLY A 11 11.69 -4.83 -11.89
N HIS A 12 12.64 -5.47 -11.21
CA HIS A 12 13.13 -6.82 -11.55
C HIS A 12 12.52 -7.95 -10.70
N LYS A 13 11.98 -7.65 -9.51
CA LYS A 13 11.52 -8.65 -8.52
C LYS A 13 10.00 -8.63 -8.31
N GLY A 14 9.31 -7.61 -8.82
CA GLY A 14 7.87 -7.43 -8.68
C GLY A 14 7.48 -6.75 -7.35
N CYS A 15 6.30 -7.09 -6.84
CA CYS A 15 5.84 -6.59 -5.54
C CYS A 15 6.57 -7.33 -4.41
N ILE A 16 7.09 -6.56 -3.45
CA ILE A 16 7.78 -7.03 -2.26
C ILE A 16 6.87 -6.77 -1.07
N ALA A 17 6.33 -7.82 -0.47
CA ALA A 17 5.50 -7.75 0.73
C ALA A 17 6.36 -7.95 1.99
N ILE A 18 6.38 -6.98 2.89
CA ILE A 18 7.13 -7.03 4.15
C ILE A 18 6.17 -7.21 5.32
N GLY A 19 6.55 -8.03 6.28
CA GLY A 19 5.78 -8.20 7.52
C GLY A 19 6.33 -9.32 8.39
N ARG A 20 5.64 -9.56 9.51
CA ARG A 20 6.05 -10.56 10.52
C ARG A 20 5.39 -11.91 10.28
N LEU A 21 6.18 -12.98 10.39
CA LEU A 21 5.67 -14.34 10.43
C LEU A 21 5.21 -14.66 11.86
N GLU A 22 3.92 -14.78 12.11
CA GLU A 22 3.41 -15.10 13.47
C GLU A 22 3.51 -16.57 13.84
N ALA A 23 3.30 -17.44 12.86
CA ALA A 23 3.13 -18.86 13.08
C ALA A 23 3.50 -19.61 11.81
N GLY A 24 4.08 -20.79 12.02
CA GLY A 24 4.53 -21.68 10.96
C GLY A 24 5.89 -21.30 10.40
N VAL A 25 6.15 -21.82 9.22
CA VAL A 25 7.40 -21.71 8.49
C VAL A 25 7.06 -21.25 7.08
N LEU A 26 7.82 -20.31 6.54
CA LEU A 26 7.70 -19.87 5.16
C LEU A 26 8.94 -20.29 4.37
N GLU A 27 8.74 -20.96 3.24
CA GLU A 27 9.84 -21.44 2.38
C GLU A 27 9.79 -20.81 0.98
N LYS A 28 10.96 -20.62 0.39
CA LYS A 28 11.09 -20.15 -0.99
C LYS A 28 10.47 -21.17 -1.95
N GLY A 29 9.66 -20.70 -2.90
CA GLY A 29 9.00 -21.53 -3.90
C GLY A 29 7.65 -22.11 -3.47
N MET A 30 7.27 -21.93 -2.21
CA MET A 30 6.02 -22.43 -1.63
C MET A 30 4.80 -21.68 -2.20
N GLU A 31 3.69 -22.42 -2.36
CA GLU A 31 2.38 -21.83 -2.65
C GLU A 31 1.70 -21.41 -1.35
N VAL A 32 1.27 -20.16 -1.30
CA VAL A 32 0.61 -19.54 -0.15
C VAL A 32 -0.75 -18.99 -0.55
N LYS A 33 -1.63 -18.84 0.43
CA LYS A 33 -2.96 -18.26 0.25
C LYS A 33 -2.93 -16.81 0.72
N VAL A 34 -3.11 -15.86 -0.19
CA VAL A 34 -3.26 -14.44 0.14
C VAL A 34 -4.73 -14.14 0.33
N CYS A 35 -5.14 -13.78 1.55
CA CYS A 35 -6.50 -13.44 1.90
C CYS A 35 -6.64 -11.94 2.15
N THR A 36 -7.68 -11.35 1.56
CA THR A 36 -8.10 -9.97 1.79
C THR A 36 -8.98 -9.87 3.04
N SER A 37 -9.25 -8.63 3.46
CA SER A 37 -10.17 -8.33 4.57
C SER A 37 -11.63 -8.75 4.29
N GLU A 38 -12.00 -8.98 3.02
CA GLU A 38 -13.36 -9.34 2.58
C GLU A 38 -13.52 -10.85 2.30
N ASP A 39 -12.72 -11.70 2.95
CA ASP A 39 -12.73 -13.17 2.80
C ASP A 39 -12.40 -13.72 1.39
N SER A 40 -12.13 -12.85 0.40
CA SER A 40 -11.59 -13.30 -0.88
C SER A 40 -10.13 -13.73 -0.70
N CYS A 41 -9.84 -14.99 -1.08
CA CYS A 41 -8.51 -15.55 -0.97
C CYS A 41 -8.03 -16.03 -2.35
N ARG A 42 -6.79 -15.68 -2.70
CA ARG A 42 -6.12 -16.12 -3.93
C ARG A 42 -4.86 -16.91 -3.62
N TYR A 43 -4.47 -17.78 -4.53
CA TYR A 43 -3.19 -18.47 -4.44
C TYR A 43 -2.10 -17.60 -5.03
N ALA A 44 -0.99 -17.49 -4.30
CA ALA A 44 0.22 -16.82 -4.74
C ALA A 44 1.41 -17.75 -4.53
N ARG A 45 2.46 -17.59 -5.35
CA ARG A 45 3.70 -18.34 -5.20
C ARG A 45 4.82 -17.43 -4.74
N VAL A 46 5.50 -17.83 -3.67
CA VAL A 46 6.68 -17.14 -3.15
C VAL A 46 7.84 -17.42 -4.10
N SER A 47 8.31 -16.39 -4.82
CA SER A 47 9.43 -16.53 -5.77
C SER A 47 10.77 -16.35 -5.06
N GLU A 48 10.86 -15.34 -4.20
CA GLU A 48 12.03 -15.06 -3.37
C GLU A 48 11.62 -14.73 -1.95
N LEU A 49 12.50 -15.05 -1.00
CA LEU A 49 12.30 -14.84 0.42
C LEU A 49 13.55 -14.20 1.01
N TYR A 50 13.35 -13.18 1.83
CA TYR A 50 14.40 -12.45 2.52
C TYR A 50 14.06 -12.35 4.00
N ALA A 51 15.06 -12.51 4.86
CA ALA A 51 14.97 -12.20 6.28
C ALA A 51 15.68 -10.86 6.57
N TYR A 52 15.20 -10.14 7.58
CA TYR A 52 15.90 -8.96 8.08
C TYR A 52 16.89 -9.36 9.17
N GLU A 53 18.18 -9.24 8.85
CA GLU A 53 19.24 -9.33 9.85
C GLU A 53 19.79 -7.93 10.13
N LYS A 54 19.48 -7.40 11.32
CA LYS A 54 19.87 -6.05 11.76
C LYS A 54 19.31 -4.97 10.81
N LEU A 55 20.16 -4.44 9.93
CA LEU A 55 19.85 -3.37 8.98
C LEU A 55 19.82 -3.87 7.53
N PHE A 56 20.16 -5.13 7.29
CA PHE A 56 20.29 -5.69 5.95
C PHE A 56 19.25 -6.76 5.70
N ARG A 57 18.80 -6.85 4.45
CA ARG A 57 17.95 -7.95 3.97
C ARG A 57 18.86 -9.03 3.40
N VAL A 58 18.75 -10.23 3.92
CA VAL A 58 19.55 -11.38 3.49
C VAL A 58 18.61 -12.39 2.82
N PRO A 59 18.94 -12.89 1.61
CA PRO A 59 18.14 -13.94 0.97
C PRO A 59 18.25 -15.23 1.79
N VAL A 60 17.10 -15.82 2.13
CA VAL A 60 17.03 -17.06 2.92
C VAL A 60 16.08 -18.04 2.25
N GLU A 61 16.32 -19.34 2.45
CA GLU A 61 15.41 -20.36 1.91
C GLU A 61 14.19 -20.58 2.80
N ARG A 62 14.34 -20.34 4.11
CA ARG A 62 13.31 -20.59 5.12
C ARG A 62 13.30 -19.48 6.17
N VAL A 63 12.12 -19.08 6.60
CA VAL A 63 11.88 -18.15 7.72
C VAL A 63 10.97 -18.81 8.74
N GLU A 64 11.27 -18.59 10.02
CA GLU A 64 10.50 -19.12 11.15
C GLU A 64 9.62 -18.05 11.80
N ALA A 65 8.63 -18.52 12.57
CA ALA A 65 7.73 -17.64 13.31
C ALA A 65 8.51 -16.76 14.31
N GLY A 66 8.20 -15.47 14.32
CA GLY A 66 8.85 -14.44 15.12
C GLY A 66 9.61 -13.41 14.28
N ASP A 67 10.09 -13.80 13.10
CA ASP A 67 10.95 -12.95 12.29
C ASP A 67 10.18 -12.05 11.31
N ILE A 68 10.81 -10.93 10.97
CA ILE A 68 10.36 -10.03 9.90
C ILE A 68 10.99 -10.50 8.60
N CYS A 69 10.15 -10.79 7.61
CA CYS A 69 10.59 -11.22 6.30
C CYS A 69 10.01 -10.33 5.18
N ALA A 70 10.70 -10.34 4.05
CA ALA A 70 10.22 -9.77 2.80
C ALA A 70 10.01 -10.90 1.79
N VAL A 71 8.80 -10.96 1.26
CA VAL A 71 8.32 -11.99 0.33
C VAL A 71 8.12 -11.35 -1.02
N CYS A 72 8.77 -11.89 -2.06
CA CYS A 72 8.55 -11.44 -3.43
C CYS A 72 7.67 -12.45 -4.17
N GLY A 73 6.65 -11.96 -4.87
CA GLY A 73 5.70 -12.80 -5.58
C GLY A 73 5.20 -12.15 -6.87
N LYS A 74 4.79 -12.99 -7.82
CA LYS A 74 4.19 -12.55 -9.08
C LYS A 74 2.73 -12.07 -8.92
N SER A 75 2.14 -12.33 -7.76
CA SER A 75 0.81 -11.85 -7.41
C SER A 75 0.94 -10.48 -6.76
N ASP A 76 0.13 -9.51 -7.19
CA ASP A 76 0.06 -8.20 -6.54
C ASP A 76 -0.44 -8.39 -5.11
N ILE A 77 0.45 -8.27 -4.12
CA ILE A 77 0.13 -8.32 -2.70
C ILE A 77 -0.02 -6.88 -2.24
N HIS A 78 -1.15 -6.58 -1.58
CA HIS A 78 -1.45 -5.25 -1.05
C HIS A 78 -1.19 -5.20 0.45
N ILE A 79 -0.96 -3.99 0.96
CA ILE A 79 -0.83 -3.74 2.40
C ILE A 79 -2.16 -4.14 3.05
N GLY A 80 -2.11 -4.71 4.26
CA GLY A 80 -3.31 -5.12 4.99
C GLY A 80 -3.83 -6.51 4.61
N GLU A 81 -3.36 -7.10 3.51
CA GLU A 81 -3.64 -8.50 3.18
C GLU A 81 -2.82 -9.47 4.05
N LYS A 82 -3.31 -10.70 4.16
CA LYS A 82 -2.69 -11.76 4.98
C LYS A 82 -2.18 -12.88 4.11
N ILE A 83 -0.99 -13.40 4.42
CA ILE A 83 -0.44 -14.58 3.74
C ILE A 83 -0.58 -15.76 4.69
N ALA A 84 -1.51 -16.65 4.39
CA ALA A 84 -1.77 -17.88 5.13
C ALA A 84 -1.22 -19.10 4.39
N ASP A 85 -1.01 -20.17 5.15
CA ASP A 85 -0.67 -21.47 4.59
C ASP A 85 -1.85 -22.06 3.79
N LYS A 86 -1.55 -22.84 2.75
CA LYS A 86 -2.54 -23.49 1.88
C LYS A 86 -3.41 -24.50 2.64
N VAL A 87 -2.87 -25.16 3.66
CA VAL A 87 -3.45 -26.32 4.34
C VAL A 87 -4.19 -25.91 5.62
N THR A 88 -3.61 -25.02 6.42
CA THR A 88 -4.15 -24.69 7.76
C THR A 88 -5.09 -23.48 7.80
N GLY A 89 -5.10 -22.63 6.77
CA GLY A 89 -6.17 -21.67 6.47
C GLY A 89 -6.66 -20.74 7.59
N LYS A 90 -5.98 -20.63 8.73
CA LYS A 90 -6.38 -19.75 9.84
C LYS A 90 -6.07 -18.31 9.45
N ALA A 91 -7.07 -17.64 8.88
CA ALA A 91 -7.06 -16.19 8.74
C ALA A 91 -6.99 -15.58 10.15
N LEU A 92 -5.85 -14.96 10.48
CA LEU A 92 -5.74 -14.15 11.69
C LEU A 92 -6.73 -12.98 11.60
N PRO A 93 -7.22 -12.44 12.74
CA PRO A 93 -8.21 -11.35 12.71
C PRO A 93 -7.69 -10.17 11.87
N SER A 94 -8.56 -9.61 11.02
CA SER A 94 -8.21 -8.46 10.18
C SER A 94 -7.90 -7.25 11.04
N ILE A 95 -6.81 -6.54 10.71
CA ILE A 95 -6.61 -5.19 11.21
C ILE A 95 -7.73 -4.36 10.61
N LYS A 96 -8.59 -3.80 11.46
CA LYS A 96 -9.56 -2.79 11.04
C LYS A 96 -8.75 -1.55 10.71
N VAL A 97 -8.73 -1.19 9.44
CA VAL A 97 -8.24 0.12 9.02
C VAL A 97 -9.23 1.15 9.55
N GLU A 98 -8.75 2.14 10.30
CA GLU A 98 -9.60 3.21 10.83
C GLU A 98 -10.27 3.99 9.69
N GLU A 99 -11.55 4.31 9.86
CA GLU A 99 -12.29 5.06 8.87
C GLU A 99 -11.78 6.50 8.78
N PRO A 100 -11.63 7.05 7.57
CA PRO A 100 -11.10 8.39 7.41
C PRO A 100 -12.04 9.42 8.02
N THR A 101 -11.50 10.23 8.93
CA THR A 101 -12.29 11.19 9.73
C THR A 101 -12.32 12.58 9.10
N VAL A 102 -11.32 12.93 8.29
CA VAL A 102 -11.19 14.23 7.64
C VAL A 102 -11.33 14.06 6.13
N LYS A 103 -12.14 14.91 5.50
CA LYS A 103 -12.30 14.99 4.03
C LYS A 103 -11.84 16.34 3.53
N MET A 104 -11.21 16.36 2.36
CA MET A 104 -10.76 17.57 1.70
C MET A 104 -10.94 17.45 0.19
N VAL A 105 -11.32 18.55 -0.45
CA VAL A 105 -11.56 18.61 -1.88
C VAL A 105 -10.31 19.16 -2.56
N PHE A 106 -9.89 18.51 -3.63
CA PHE A 106 -8.77 18.91 -4.46
C PHE A 106 -9.31 19.23 -5.84
N SER A 107 -8.94 20.39 -6.38
CA SER A 107 -9.30 20.80 -7.73
C SER A 107 -8.07 21.25 -8.52
N ILE A 108 -8.12 21.20 -9.84
CA ILE A 108 -7.04 21.78 -10.65
C ILE A 108 -7.02 23.29 -10.42
N ASN A 109 -5.83 23.85 -10.27
CA ASN A 109 -5.67 25.30 -10.19
C ASN A 109 -5.90 25.93 -11.57
N THR A 110 -7.01 26.65 -11.72
CA THR A 110 -7.33 27.45 -12.91
C THR A 110 -7.01 28.94 -12.72
N SER A 111 -6.47 29.31 -11.55
CA SER A 111 -6.12 30.69 -11.19
C SER A 111 -4.70 31.05 -11.65
N PRO A 112 -4.45 32.31 -12.06
CA PRO A 112 -3.10 32.80 -12.39
C PRO A 112 -2.16 32.84 -11.17
N PHE A 113 -2.69 32.67 -9.96
CA PHE A 113 -1.89 32.59 -8.74
C PHE A 113 -1.44 31.16 -8.49
N VAL A 114 -0.12 30.94 -8.59
CA VAL A 114 0.52 29.65 -8.34
C VAL A 114 0.63 29.43 -6.83
N VAL A 115 -0.13 28.47 -6.30
CA VAL A 115 -0.05 28.08 -4.88
C VAL A 115 1.00 26.98 -4.66
N CYS A 116 1.29 26.16 -5.68
CA CYS A 116 2.25 25.06 -5.61
C CYS A 116 3.25 25.08 -6.78
N GLU A 117 4.51 24.74 -6.50
CA GLU A 117 5.64 24.82 -7.45
C GLU A 117 5.63 23.72 -8.54
N GLY A 118 4.59 22.88 -8.59
CA GLY A 118 4.52 21.70 -9.44
C GLY A 118 4.41 21.96 -10.95
N LYS A 119 5.04 21.09 -11.75
CA LYS A 119 5.02 21.12 -13.23
C LYS A 119 3.78 20.50 -13.86
N TYR A 120 3.04 19.66 -13.12
CA TYR A 120 1.88 18.94 -13.63
C TYR A 120 0.58 19.63 -13.22
N VAL A 121 -0.28 19.90 -14.22
CA VAL A 121 -1.52 20.70 -14.08
C VAL A 121 -2.76 19.92 -14.52
N THR A 122 -2.64 18.68 -14.99
CA THR A 122 -3.78 17.91 -15.49
C THR A 122 -4.44 17.08 -14.39
N SER A 123 -5.79 17.08 -14.36
CA SER A 123 -6.60 16.26 -13.44
C SER A 123 -6.26 14.79 -13.55
N ARG A 124 -5.99 14.29 -14.76
CA ARG A 124 -5.57 12.91 -14.99
C ARG A 124 -4.29 12.54 -14.23
N ASN A 125 -3.25 13.38 -14.29
CA ASN A 125 -1.98 13.05 -13.64
C ASN A 125 -2.10 13.16 -12.11
N LEU A 126 -2.89 14.11 -11.62
CA LEU A 126 -3.18 14.26 -10.19
C LEU A 126 -3.96 13.05 -9.67
N ARG A 127 -4.99 12.62 -10.41
CA ARG A 127 -5.76 11.41 -10.15
C ARG A 127 -4.86 10.19 -10.09
N ASP A 128 -4.09 9.90 -11.14
CA ASP A 128 -3.19 8.75 -11.19
C ASP A 128 -2.20 8.74 -10.01
N LYS A 129 -1.74 9.92 -9.56
CA LYS A 129 -0.88 10.04 -8.39
C LYS A 129 -1.60 9.65 -7.10
N PHE A 130 -2.81 10.16 -6.86
CA PHE A 130 -3.62 9.78 -5.69
C PHE A 130 -3.98 8.29 -5.69
N TYR A 131 -4.35 7.72 -6.83
CA TYR A 131 -4.61 6.29 -6.95
C TYR A 131 -3.38 5.43 -6.64
N ARG A 132 -2.19 5.87 -7.06
CA ARG A 132 -0.93 5.21 -6.65
C ARG A 132 -0.63 5.35 -5.15
N GLU A 133 -1.01 6.46 -4.53
CA GLU A 133 -0.84 6.61 -3.08
C GLU A 133 -1.83 5.73 -2.30
N LEU A 134 -3.04 5.46 -2.82
CA LEU A 134 -3.99 4.49 -2.23
C LEU A 134 -3.39 3.08 -2.12
N GLU A 135 -2.59 2.65 -3.09
CA GLU A 135 -1.92 1.33 -3.05
C GLU A 135 -0.95 1.20 -1.86
N ARG A 136 -0.42 2.33 -1.38
CA ARG A 136 0.57 2.41 -0.30
C ARG A 136 -0.02 2.83 1.03
N ASN A 137 -1.21 3.42 1.03
CA ASN A 137 -1.79 4.04 2.20
C ASN A 137 -3.25 3.59 2.40
N LEU A 138 -3.41 2.60 3.27
CA LEU A 138 -4.72 2.04 3.61
C LEU A 138 -5.66 3.05 4.28
N ALA A 139 -5.11 4.06 4.97
CA ALA A 139 -5.88 5.02 5.74
C ALA A 139 -6.43 6.18 4.89
N MET A 140 -6.29 6.09 3.56
CA MET A 140 -6.75 7.09 2.60
C MET A 140 -7.89 6.54 1.75
N LYS A 141 -8.84 7.41 1.38
CA LYS A 141 -9.85 7.13 0.36
C LYS A 141 -9.89 8.29 -0.63
N VAL A 142 -10.03 7.98 -1.91
CA VAL A 142 -10.16 8.97 -2.99
C VAL A 142 -11.46 8.69 -3.73
N GLU A 143 -12.30 9.71 -3.84
CA GLU A 143 -13.60 9.67 -4.51
C GLU A 143 -13.60 10.75 -5.61
N ASP A 144 -14.13 10.41 -6.79
CA ASP A 144 -14.35 11.41 -7.84
C ASP A 144 -15.45 12.38 -7.39
N GLY A 145 -15.23 13.68 -7.60
CA GLY A 145 -16.21 14.72 -7.30
C GLY A 145 -17.27 14.88 -8.39
N GLU A 146 -18.03 15.97 -8.31
CA GLU A 146 -19.10 16.29 -9.28
C GLU A 146 -18.58 16.53 -10.71
N THR A 147 -17.33 16.97 -10.83
CA THR A 147 -16.67 17.25 -12.11
C THR A 147 -15.36 16.46 -12.19
N ALA A 148 -14.92 16.09 -13.39
CA ALA A 148 -13.69 15.34 -13.63
C ALA A 148 -12.40 16.02 -13.09
N ASP A 149 -12.49 17.31 -12.76
CA ASP A 149 -11.40 18.13 -12.25
C ASP A 149 -11.41 18.26 -10.73
N ILE A 150 -12.38 17.64 -10.05
CA ILE A 150 -12.57 17.66 -8.60
C ILE A 150 -12.39 16.26 -8.03
N LEU A 151 -11.54 16.12 -7.02
CA LEU A 151 -11.27 14.88 -6.29
C LEU A 151 -11.49 15.10 -4.80
N THR A 152 -12.27 14.23 -4.16
CA THR A 152 -12.43 14.26 -2.71
C THR A 152 -11.49 13.23 -2.09
N VAL A 153 -10.56 13.70 -1.26
CA VAL A 153 -9.59 12.84 -0.57
C VAL A 153 -9.90 12.83 0.93
N SER A 154 -9.97 11.64 1.49
CA SER A 154 -10.30 11.42 2.90
C SER A 154 -9.14 10.72 3.61
N GLY A 155 -8.83 11.12 4.84
CA GLY A 155 -7.73 10.56 5.63
C GLY A 155 -8.00 10.50 7.13
N CYS A 156 -7.22 9.69 7.86
CA CYS A 156 -7.31 9.45 9.31
C CYS A 156 -6.96 10.65 10.24
N GLY A 157 -6.87 11.88 9.72
CA GLY A 157 -6.60 13.07 10.54
C GLY A 157 -6.05 14.24 9.74
N THR A 158 -6.00 15.42 10.38
CA THR A 158 -5.50 16.65 9.76
C THR A 158 -4.02 16.53 9.37
N LEU A 159 -3.18 15.98 10.24
CA LEU A 159 -1.74 15.79 9.98
C LEU A 159 -1.49 14.89 8.76
N HIS A 160 -2.28 13.81 8.62
CA HIS A 160 -2.16 12.90 7.49
C HIS A 160 -2.43 13.64 6.16
N ILE A 161 -3.48 14.45 6.12
CA ILE A 161 -3.82 15.27 4.95
C ILE A 161 -2.76 16.36 4.70
N THR A 162 -2.21 16.99 5.74
CA THR A 162 -1.14 17.99 5.59
C THR A 162 0.12 17.41 4.95
N ILE A 163 0.59 16.26 5.42
CA ILE A 163 1.78 15.58 4.85
C ILE A 163 1.53 15.20 3.39
N LEU A 164 0.32 14.73 3.08
CA LEU A 164 -0.09 14.39 1.72
C LEU A 164 -0.04 15.62 0.80
N ILE A 165 -0.63 16.74 1.23
CA ILE A 165 -0.61 18.01 0.47
C ILE A 165 0.82 18.45 0.20
N GLU A 166 1.69 18.43 1.20
CA GLU A 166 3.08 18.88 1.04
C GLU A 166 3.86 18.01 0.03
N ASN A 167 3.66 16.69 0.08
CA ASN A 167 4.29 15.76 -0.87
C ASN A 167 3.78 15.96 -2.30
N ILE A 168 2.50 16.29 -2.48
CA ILE A 168 1.91 16.52 -3.80
C ILE A 168 2.28 17.92 -4.33
N CYS A 169 2.33 18.94 -3.48
CA CYS A 169 2.64 20.33 -3.85
C CYS A 169 4.07 20.48 -4.43
N LYS A 170 4.99 19.59 -4.03
CA LYS A 170 6.35 19.49 -4.62
C LYS A 170 6.34 19.11 -6.11
N SER A 171 5.27 18.47 -6.61
CA SER A 171 5.21 17.92 -7.97
C SER A 171 4.03 18.44 -8.81
N PHE A 172 2.93 18.86 -8.19
CA PHE A 172 1.67 19.23 -8.84
C PHE A 172 1.18 20.62 -8.42
N ASN A 173 0.42 21.27 -9.31
CA ASN A 173 -0.23 22.54 -9.05
C ASN A 173 -1.75 22.33 -8.98
N PHE A 174 -2.33 22.58 -7.81
CA PHE A 174 -3.75 22.32 -7.50
C PHE A 174 -4.27 23.32 -6.47
N SER A 175 -5.59 23.43 -6.40
CA SER A 175 -6.33 24.23 -5.44
C SER A 175 -7.03 23.32 -4.43
N LEU A 176 -7.15 23.84 -3.20
CA LEU A 176 -7.74 23.19 -2.02
C LEU A 176 -9.16 23.68 -1.75
#